data_AF-A0A6I3U9K7-F1
#
_entry.id   AF-A0A6I3U9K7-F1
#
_cell.length_a   1.000
_cell.length_b   1.000
_cell.length_c   1.000
_cell.angle_alpha   90.00
_cell.angle_beta   90.00
_cell.angle_gamma   90.00
#
_symmetry.space_group_name_H-M   'P 1'
#
loop_
_entity.id
_entity.type
_entity.pdbx_description
1 polymer ?
#
loop_
_entity_poly.entity_id
_entity_poly.type
_entity_poly.pdbx_seq_one_letter_code
_entity_poly.pdbx_strand_id
1 'polypeptide(L)'
;VFGNVVAFKDYHMTSNGFIDSIVNSKWVGLDNFRFLFSSKDAFIITRNTVLYNLGFIFIGLIVSVGIAIILSELRSKRMVKIFQTSM
;
A
#
# COMPACT_ATOMS: atom_id res chain seq x y z
N VAL A 1 17.98 1.31 2.96
CA VAL A 1 17.85 1.38 4.45
C VAL A 1 18.15 2.77 4.99
N PHE A 2 19.21 3.48 4.57
CA PHE A 2 19.53 4.84 5.03
C PHE A 2 18.45 5.92 4.78
N GLY A 3 17.57 5.74 3.79
CA GLY A 3 16.47 6.67 3.51
C GLY A 3 15.42 6.79 4.62
N ASN A 4 15.28 5.78 5.49
CA ASN A 4 14.31 5.84 6.60
C ASN A 4 14.69 6.89 7.65
N VAL A 5 15.99 7.23 7.74
CA VAL A 5 16.50 8.23 8.69
C VAL A 5 16.05 9.65 8.28
N VAL A 6 15.75 9.87 7.00
CA VAL A 6 15.26 11.17 6.47
C VAL A 6 13.95 11.56 7.14
N ALA A 7 13.08 10.61 7.46
CA ALA A 7 11.80 10.89 8.12
C ALA A 7 11.96 11.52 9.52
N PHE A 8 13.11 11.30 10.18
CA PHE A 8 13.41 11.83 11.51
C PHE A 8 14.31 13.08 11.48
N LYS A 9 14.65 13.57 10.28
CA LYS A 9 15.48 14.75 10.06
C LYS A 9 14.71 15.84 9.32
N ASP A 10 15.05 17.10 9.59
CA ASP A 10 14.50 18.26 8.91
C ASP A 10 15.19 18.46 7.56
N TYR A 11 14.79 17.62 6.59
CA TYR A 11 15.47 17.46 5.32
C TYR A 11 15.27 18.67 4.41
N HIS A 12 16.37 19.37 4.14
CA HIS A 12 16.44 20.42 3.11
C HIS A 12 17.48 20.04 2.06
N MET A 13 17.09 20.07 0.78
CA MET A 13 18.00 19.74 -0.33
C MET A 13 19.07 20.83 -0.45
N THR A 14 20.29 20.52 -0.04
CA THR A 14 21.44 21.44 -0.11
C THR A 14 22.22 21.19 -1.40
N SER A 15 22.83 22.22 -1.99
CA SER A 15 23.57 22.14 -3.28
C SER A 15 24.67 21.07 -3.34
N ASN A 16 25.15 20.56 -2.20
CA ASN A 16 26.21 19.57 -2.10
C ASN A 16 25.74 18.11 -2.22
N GLY A 17 24.45 17.87 -2.51
CA GLY A 17 23.91 16.54 -2.82
C GLY A 17 23.20 15.83 -1.67
N PHE A 18 22.65 14.65 -1.98
CA PHE A 18 21.73 13.90 -1.10
C PHE A 18 22.38 13.44 0.22
N ILE A 19 23.62 12.95 0.17
CA ILE A 19 24.31 12.42 1.37
C ILE A 19 24.66 13.56 2.34
N ASP A 20 25.16 14.69 1.83
CA ASP A 20 25.52 15.85 2.66
C ASP A 20 24.27 16.49 3.29
N SER A 21 23.15 16.50 2.56
CA SER A 21 21.86 16.96 3.07
C SER A 21 21.31 16.07 4.20
N ILE A 22 21.53 14.75 4.14
CA ILE A 22 21.12 13.82 5.22
C ILE A 22 22.01 13.97 6.45
N VAL A 23 23.31 14.16 6.29
CA VAL A 23 24.25 14.26 7.42
C VAL A 23 24.07 15.58 8.17
N ASN A 24 23.95 16.71 7.46
CA ASN A 24 23.84 18.04 8.06
C ASN A 24 22.42 18.42 8.51
N SER A 25 21.37 17.72 8.05
CA SER A 25 20.00 18.01 8.49
C SER A 25 19.82 17.72 9.99
N LYS A 26 19.18 18.67 10.69
CA LYS A 26 18.89 18.59 12.12
C LYS A 26 17.97 17.41 12.41
N TRP A 27 18.24 16.70 13.50
CA TRP A 27 17.37 15.63 13.99
C TRP A 27 16.14 16.24 14.66
N VAL A 28 14.96 15.98 14.10
CA VAL A 28 13.67 16.50 14.60
C VAL A 28 12.76 15.40 15.14
N GLY A 29 13.24 14.16 15.18
CA GLY A 29 12.51 13.05 15.79
C GLY A 29 11.14 12.82 15.15
N LEU A 30 10.06 13.07 15.91
CA LEU A 30 8.69 12.79 15.49
C LEU A 30 7.93 14.01 14.97
N ASP A 31 8.55 15.17 14.86
CA ASP A 31 7.85 16.41 14.48
C ASP A 31 7.28 16.33 13.06
N ASN A 32 8.00 15.71 12.13
CA ASN A 32 7.52 15.44 10.77
C ASN A 32 6.26 14.55 10.77
N PHE A 33 6.17 13.58 11.68
CA PHE A 33 5.00 12.73 11.83
C PHE A 33 3.83 13.50 12.44
N ARG A 34 4.07 14.37 13.44
CA ARG A 34 3.03 15.25 14.00
C ARG A 34 2.47 16.18 12.92
N PHE A 35 3.33 16.75 12.07
CA PHE A 35 2.91 17.56 10.93
C PHE A 35 2.06 16.74 9.95
N LEU A 36 2.55 15.56 9.55
CA LEU A 36 1.84 14.66 8.65
C LEU A 36 0.45 14.30 9.19
N PHE A 37 0.33 13.87 10.44
CA PHE A 37 -0.95 13.51 11.07
C PHE A 37 -1.84 14.70 11.41
N SER A 38 -1.28 15.91 11.55
CA SER A 38 -2.05 17.14 11.71
C SER A 38 -2.67 17.62 10.40
N SER A 39 -2.06 17.24 9.26
CA SER A 39 -2.63 17.54 7.95
C SER A 39 -3.84 16.65 7.68
N LYS A 40 -4.93 17.26 7.22
CA LYS A 40 -6.15 16.55 6.80
C LYS A 40 -5.87 15.56 5.67
N ASP A 41 -4.84 15.82 4.86
CA ASP A 41 -4.51 15.01 3.69
C ASP A 41 -4.01 13.62 4.06
N ALA A 42 -3.23 13.48 5.15
CA ALA A 42 -2.74 12.18 5.58
C ALA A 42 -3.90 11.25 5.95
N PHE A 43 -4.90 11.76 6.65
CA PHE A 43 -6.09 10.98 6.98
C PHE A 43 -6.90 10.59 5.74
N ILE A 44 -7.05 11.49 4.77
CA ILE A 44 -7.76 11.21 3.51
C ILE A 44 -7.04 10.12 2.71
N ILE A 45 -5.72 10.23 2.56
CA ILE A 45 -4.92 9.24 1.83
C ILE A 45 -5.01 7.88 2.52
N THR A 46 -4.79 7.82 3.84
CA THR A 46 -4.89 6.56 4.58
C THR A 46 -6.27 5.94 4.46
N ARG A 47 -7.34 6.73 4.63
CA ARG A 47 -8.72 6.26 4.47
C ARG A 47 -8.95 5.69 3.07
N ASN A 48 -8.55 6.42 2.03
CA ASN A 48 -8.75 5.97 0.66
C ASN A 48 -7.98 4.67 0.39
N THR A 49 -6.71 4.58 0.79
CA THR A 49 -5.92 3.35 0.64
C THR A 49 -6.58 2.17 1.35
N VAL A 50 -7.04 2.35 2.58
CA VAL A 50 -7.74 1.28 3.31
C VAL A 50 -9.05 0.89 2.61
N LEU A 51 -9.87 1.86 2.20
CA LEU A 51 -11.13 1.60 1.52
C LEU A 51 -10.95 0.90 0.17
N TYR A 52 -9.97 1.32 -0.63
CA TYR A 52 -9.65 0.67 -1.91
C TYR A 52 -9.21 -0.77 -1.70
N ASN A 53 -8.34 -1.04 -0.72
CA ASN A 53 -7.90 -2.40 -0.43
C ASN A 53 -9.04 -3.28 0.08
N LEU A 54 -9.89 -2.75 0.97
CA LEU A 54 -11.08 -3.48 1.44
C LEU A 54 -12.01 -3.80 0.27
N GLY A 55 -12.32 -2.81 -0.57
CA GLY A 55 -13.13 -3.02 -1.77
C GLY A 55 -12.53 -4.07 -2.70
N PHE A 56 -11.22 -4.02 -2.94
CA PHE A 56 -10.51 -4.99 -3.75
C PHE A 56 -10.64 -6.42 -3.21
N ILE A 57 -10.47 -6.60 -1.90
CA ILE A 57 -10.61 -7.91 -1.25
C ILE A 57 -12.04 -8.43 -1.36
N PHE A 58 -13.05 -7.60 -1.03
CA PHE A 58 -14.45 -8.04 -1.07
C PHE A 58 -14.92 -8.34 -2.48
N ILE A 59 -14.67 -7.45 -3.44
CA ILE A 59 -15.07 -7.64 -4.83
C ILE A 59 -14.32 -8.83 -5.42
N GLY A 60 -12.99 -8.91 -5.21
CA GLY A 60 -12.17 -10.02 -5.67
C GLY A 60 -12.66 -11.36 -5.12
N LEU A 61 -13.02 -11.42 -3.83
CA LEU A 61 -13.57 -12.61 -3.20
C LEU A 61 -14.94 -12.99 -3.79
N ILE A 62 -15.87 -12.05 -3.87
CA ILE A 62 -17.23 -12.30 -4.39
C ILE A 62 -17.16 -12.78 -5.84
N VAL A 63 -16.35 -12.12 -6.68
CA VAL A 63 -16.17 -12.49 -8.08
C VAL A 63 -15.52 -13.86 -8.19
N SER A 64 -14.45 -14.12 -7.45
CA SER A 64 -13.74 -15.40 -7.50
C SER A 64 -14.63 -16.57 -7.05
N VAL A 65 -15.37 -16.39 -5.95
CA VAL A 65 -16.32 -17.39 -5.45
C VAL A 65 -17.50 -17.55 -6.41
N GLY A 66 -18.04 -16.46 -6.95
CA GLY A 66 -19.13 -16.48 -7.92
C GLY A 66 -18.76 -17.26 -9.19
N ILE A 67 -17.57 -16.99 -9.73
CA ILE A 67 -17.02 -17.75 -10.86
C ILE A 67 -16.84 -19.23 -10.48
N ALA A 68 -16.31 -19.53 -9.28
CA ALA A 68 -16.14 -20.90 -8.83
C ALA A 68 -17.47 -21.66 -8.74
N ILE A 69 -18.53 -21.03 -8.23
CA ILE A 69 -19.87 -21.63 -8.13
C ILE A 69 -20.46 -21.86 -9.53
N ILE A 70 -20.44 -20.85 -10.41
CA ILE A 70 -20.93 -20.98 -11.79
C ILE A 70 -20.21 -22.13 -12.51
N LEU A 71 -18.89 -22.22 -12.34
CA LEU A 71 -18.10 -23.30 -12.91
C LEU A 71 -18.40 -24.66 -12.27
N SER A 72 -18.70 -24.71 -10.98
CA SER A 72 -19.07 -25.96 -10.31
C SER A 72 -20.42 -26.49 -10.79
N GLU A 73 -21.40 -25.59 -11.02
CA GLU A 73 -22.73 -25.92 -11.53
C GLU A 73 -22.70 -26.29 -13.02
N LEU A 74 -21.82 -25.65 -13.81
CA LEU A 74 -21.62 -26.01 -15.21
C LEU A 74 -20.88 -27.34 -15.41
N ARG A 75 -20.34 -28.00 -14.37
CA ARG A 75 -19.29 -29.00 -14.58
C ARG A 75 -19.74 -30.48 -14.68
N SER A 76 -19.59 -30.98 -15.90
CA SER A 76 -18.97 -32.28 -16.24
C SER A 76 -17.44 -32.25 -16.05
N LYS A 77 -16.86 -33.25 -15.35
CA LYS A 77 -15.48 -33.42 -14.77
C LYS A 77 -14.21 -32.92 -15.52
N ARG A 78 -14.24 -32.11 -16.60
CA ARG A 78 -13.08 -31.56 -17.35
C ARG A 78 -12.74 -30.05 -17.17
N MET A 79 -13.67 -29.13 -16.84
CA MET A 79 -13.37 -27.70 -16.42
C MET A 79 -12.68 -27.35 -15.04
N VAL A 80 -13.22 -27.59 -13.81
CA VAL A 80 -12.50 -27.58 -12.48
C VAL A 80 -11.01 -27.98 -12.53
N LYS A 81 -10.61 -29.11 -13.11
CA LYS A 81 -9.19 -29.53 -13.28
C LYS A 81 -8.34 -28.53 -14.07
N ILE A 82 -8.90 -27.76 -15.00
CA ILE A 82 -8.21 -26.65 -15.69
C ILE A 82 -8.14 -25.43 -14.77
N PHE A 83 -9.25 -25.06 -14.13
CA PHE A 83 -9.30 -23.92 -13.20
C PHE A 83 -8.40 -24.08 -11.97
N GLN A 84 -8.29 -25.32 -11.47
CA GLN A 84 -7.45 -25.69 -10.34
C GLN A 84 -5.95 -25.73 -10.70
N THR A 85 -5.59 -25.75 -11.99
CA THR A 85 -4.20 -25.58 -12.46
C THR A 85 -3.85 -24.14 -12.83
N SER A 86 -4.84 -23.27 -13.02
CA SER A 86 -4.64 -21.85 -13.38
C SER A 86 -4.76 -20.89 -12.20
N MET A 87 -5.23 -21.38 -11.06
CA MET A 87 -5.15 -20.70 -9.75
C MET A 87 -3.77 -20.98 -9.15
#